data_AF-A0A920GCW7-F1
#
_entry.id   AF-A0A920GCW7-F1
#
_cell.length_a   1.000
_cell.length_b   1.000
_cell.length_c   1.000
_cell.angle_alpha   90.00
_cell.angle_beta   90.00
_cell.angle_gamma   90.00
#
_symmetry.space_group_name_H-M   'P 1'
#
loop_
_entity.id
_entity.type
_entity.pdbx_description
1 polymer ?
#
loop_
_entity_poly.entity_id
_entity_poly.type
_entity_poly.pdbx_seq_one_letter_code
_entity_poly.pdbx_strand_id
1 'polypeptide(L)' 'MSIGFLVDEDAPTIWRGPMVMSAVQQMLRDVAWGDLDILVIDMPPGTGDAQLTLSQRADLAGAVIVSTPQDLAFD' A
#
# COMPACT_ATOMS: atom_id res chain seq x y z
N MET A 1 10.85 -11.69 9.90
CA MET A 1 10.79 -10.60 10.90
C MET A 1 10.17 -9.38 10.24
N SER A 2 9.01 -8.91 10.71
CA SER A 2 8.34 -7.69 10.21
C SER A 2 8.95 -6.44 10.85
N ILE A 3 8.99 -5.36 10.10
CA ILE A 3 9.30 -4.01 10.58
C ILE A 3 8.37 -3.54 11.71
N GLY A 4 7.14 -4.05 11.77
CA GLY A 4 6.19 -3.77 12.85
C GLY A 4 6.64 -4.29 14.22
N PHE A 5 7.58 -5.23 14.28
CA PHE A 5 8.17 -5.68 15.56
C PHE A 5 9.28 -4.75 16.09
N LEU A 6 9.64 -3.70 15.34
CA LEU A 6 10.69 -2.74 15.68
C LEU A 6 10.13 -1.35 16.02
N VAL A 7 8.80 -1.19 16.05
CA VAL A 7 8.11 0.08 16.24
C VAL A 7 7.03 -0.10 17.32
N ASP A 8 6.93 0.83 18.27
CA ASP A 8 5.86 0.83 19.27
C ASP A 8 4.48 0.97 18.59
N GLU A 9 3.50 0.16 19.00
CA GLU A 9 2.17 0.07 18.39
C GLU A 9 1.43 1.42 18.32
N ASP A 10 1.68 2.31 19.29
CA ASP A 10 1.01 3.61 19.41
C ASP A 10 1.79 4.78 18.76
N ALA A 11 2.94 4.51 18.13
CA ALA A 11 3.78 5.55 17.54
C ALA A 11 3.61 5.60 16.01
N PRO A 12 2.80 6.54 15.47
CA PRO A 12 2.71 6.73 14.03
C PRO A 12 4.09 7.09 13.47
N THR A 13 4.68 6.14 12.75
CA THR A 13 6.00 6.32 12.15
C THR A 13 5.82 6.94 10.78
N ILE A 14 6.58 8.00 10.48
CA ILE A 14 6.60 8.57 9.13
C ILE A 14 7.56 7.75 8.27
N TRP A 15 7.02 7.11 7.24
CA TRP A 15 7.80 6.34 6.31
C TRP A 15 8.30 7.23 5.16
N ARG A 16 9.62 7.22 4.92
CA ARG A 16 10.21 7.86 3.74
C ARG A 16 9.99 6.98 2.51
N GLY A 17 9.88 7.59 1.32
CA GLY A 17 9.60 6.91 0.05
C GLY A 17 10.33 5.56 -0.14
N PRO A 18 11.67 5.50 -0.06
CA PRO A 18 12.42 4.24 -0.23
C PRO A 18 12.04 3.12 0.76
N MET A 19 11.60 3.46 1.97
CA MET A 19 11.17 2.47 2.96
C MET A 19 9.81 1.88 2.58
N VAL A 20 8.86 2.71 2.12
CA VAL A 20 7.54 2.25 1.65
C VAL A 20 7.71 1.33 0.45
N MET A 21 8.56 1.71 -0.51
CA MET A 21 8.92 0.91 -1.67
C MET A 21 9.42 -0.48 -1.30
N SER A 22 10.35 -0.54 -0.33
CA SER A 22 10.97 -1.78 0.12
C SER A 22 9.96 -2.66 0.85
N ALA A 23 9.12 -2.06 1.69
CA ALA A 23 8.05 -2.78 2.38
C ALA A 23 7.02 -3.38 1.43
N VAL A 24 6.60 -2.63 0.39
CA VAL A 24 5.69 -3.16 -0.64
C VAL A 24 6.32 -4.35 -1.36
N GLN A 25 7.60 -4.28 -1.72
CA GLN A 25 8.29 -5.42 -2.34
C GLN A 25 8.37 -6.63 -1.42
N GLN A 26 8.73 -6.42 -0.16
CA GLN A 26 8.81 -7.48 0.85
C GLN A 26 7.43 -8.13 1.06
N MET A 27 6.36 -7.34 1.15
CA MET A 27 5.00 -7.85 1.30
C MET A 27 4.58 -8.72 0.10
N LEU A 28 4.95 -8.33 -1.12
CA LEU A 28 4.58 -9.05 -2.33
C LEU A 28 5.40 -10.34 -2.55
N ARG A 29 6.67 -10.37 -2.11
CA ARG A 29 7.61 -11.44 -2.48
C ARG A 29 8.07 -12.31 -1.32
N ASP A 30 8.15 -11.74 -0.13
CA ASP A 30 8.79 -12.38 1.02
C ASP A 30 7.78 -12.80 2.10
N VAL A 31 6.49 -12.74 1.78
CA VAL A 31 5.39 -13.23 2.62
C VAL A 31 4.82 -14.50 1.98
N ALA A 32 4.69 -15.56 2.77
CA ALA A 32 4.13 -16.83 2.34
C ALA A 32 2.59 -16.77 2.33
N TRP A 33 2.02 -16.08 1.34
CA TRP A 33 0.57 -15.96 1.15
C TRP A 33 -0.13 -17.30 0.85
N GLY A 34 0.58 -18.25 0.25
CA GLY A 34 0.03 -19.53 -0.19
C GLY A 34 -0.88 -19.38 -1.40
N ASP A 35 -1.78 -20.35 -1.58
CA ASP A 35 -2.79 -20.30 -2.64
C ASP A 35 -3.94 -19.39 -2.20
N LEU A 36 -4.11 -18.25 -2.88
CA LEU A 36 -5.17 -17.29 -2.62
C LEU A 36 -5.95 -17.02 -3.90
N ASP A 37 -7.27 -17.00 -3.80
CA ASP A 37 -8.14 -16.51 -4.88
C ASP A 37 -8.07 -14.97 -5.01
N ILE A 38 -7.95 -14.28 -3.86
CA ILE A 38 -7.98 -12.82 -3.77
C ILE A 38 -6.99 -12.34 -2.70
N LEU A 39 -6.18 -11.34 -3.06
CA LEU A 39 -5.37 -10.55 -2.13
C LEU A 39 -5.81 -9.08 -2.20
N VAL A 40 -6.36 -8.56 -1.10
CA VAL A 40 -6.72 -7.14 -0.98
C VAL A 40 -5.54 -6.38 -0.39
N ILE A 41 -5.15 -5.29 -1.04
CA ILE A 41 -4.07 -4.42 -0.60
C ILE A 41 -4.65 -3.06 -0.23
N ASP A 42 -4.62 -2.74 1.06
CA ASP A 42 -4.96 -1.41 1.55
C ASP A 42 -3.75 -0.49 1.43
N MET A 43 -3.93 0.63 0.73
CA MET A 43 -2.84 1.55 0.40
C MET A 43 -2.99 2.86 1.16
N PRO A 44 -1.88 3.54 1.48
CA PRO A 44 -1.96 4.90 2.01
C PRO A 44 -2.71 5.82 1.03
N PRO A 45 -3.39 6.87 1.56
CA PRO A 45 -4.20 7.76 0.74
C PRO A 45 -3.35 8.56 -0.27
N GLY A 46 -4.01 9.07 -1.30
CA GLY A 46 -3.39 9.89 -2.35
C GLY A 46 -3.05 9.07 -3.60
N THR A 47 -2.09 9.56 -4.40
CA THR A 47 -1.63 8.92 -5.64
C THR A 47 -0.09 8.93 -5.73
N GLY A 48 0.56 8.75 -4.58
CA GLY A 48 2.01 8.85 -4.44
C GLY A 48 2.78 7.58 -4.83
N ASP A 49 4.09 7.58 -4.51
CA ASP A 49 5.05 6.56 -4.94
C ASP A 49 4.66 5.11 -4.58
N ALA A 50 3.97 4.91 -3.45
CA ALA A 50 3.51 3.59 -3.02
C ALA A 50 2.56 2.95 -4.04
N GLN A 51 1.58 3.73 -4.51
CA GLN A 51 0.58 3.27 -5.46
C GLN A 51 1.20 3.05 -6.85
N LEU A 52 2.03 3.99 -7.29
CA LEU A 52 2.76 3.87 -8.55
C LEU A 52 3.63 2.61 -8.55
N THR A 53 4.32 2.36 -7.44
CA THR A 53 5.17 1.17 -7.29
C THR A 53 4.42 -0.12 -7.24
N LEU A 54 3.29 -0.16 -6.52
CA LEU A 54 2.44 -1.34 -6.51
C LEU A 54 1.94 -1.64 -7.93
N SER A 55 1.43 -0.62 -8.63
CA SER A 55 0.91 -0.77 -10.00
C SER A 55 1.98 -1.22 -11.02
N GLN A 56 3.25 -0.90 -10.79
CA GLN A 56 4.36 -1.30 -11.66
C GLN A 56 4.92 -2.68 -11.33
N ARG A 57 4.74 -3.18 -10.11
CA ARG A 57 5.42 -4.39 -9.61
C ARG A 57 4.49 -5.56 -9.33
N ALA A 58 3.22 -5.31 -9.04
CA ALA A 58 2.21 -6.33 -8.82
C ALA A 58 1.38 -6.53 -10.09
N ASP A 59 0.97 -7.77 -10.35
CA ASP A 59 -0.02 -8.07 -11.37
C ASP A 59 -1.42 -7.81 -10.79
N LEU A 60 -1.96 -6.62 -11.05
CA LEU A 60 -3.21 -6.17 -10.46
C LEU A 60 -4.39 -6.57 -11.36
N ALA A 61 -5.35 -7.29 -10.79
CA ALA A 61 -6.62 -7.57 -11.47
C ALA A 61 -7.52 -6.32 -11.59
N GLY A 62 -7.33 -5.34 -10.71
CA GLY A 62 -8.11 -4.10 -10.71
C GLY A 62 -7.86 -3.25 -9.46
N ALA A 63 -8.59 -2.16 -9.33
CA ALA A 63 -8.54 -1.26 -8.18
C ALA A 63 -9.94 -0.75 -7.80
N VAL A 64 -10.14 -0.51 -6.51
CA VAL A 64 -11.33 0.18 -5.97
C VAL A 64 -10.89 1.57 -5.52
N ILE A 65 -11.46 2.61 -6.13
CA ILE A 65 -11.16 4.00 -5.79
C ILE A 65 -12.15 4.46 -4.72
N VAL A 66 -11.63 4.81 -3.54
CA VAL A 66 -12.40 5.39 -2.44
C VAL A 66 -12.17 6.90 -2.43
N SER A 67 -13.23 7.68 -2.55
CA SER A 67 -13.20 9.13 -2.50
C SER A 67 -14.43 9.66 -1.77
N THR A 68 -14.39 10.94 -1.40
CA THR A 68 -15.55 11.68 -0.88
C THR A 68 -16.06 12.67 -1.93
N PRO A 69 -17.36 12.98 -1.96
CA PRO A 69 -17.87 14.08 -2.79
C PRO A 69 -17.10 15.37 -2.50
N GLN A 70 -16.74 16.13 -3.53
CA GLN A 70 -16.09 17.43 -3.42
C GLN A 70 -16.99 18.48 -4.09
N ASP A 71 -17.32 19.57 -3.40
CA ASP A 71 -18.16 20.65 -3.93
C ASP A 71 -17.51 21.39 -5.12
N LEU A 72 -16.18 21.29 -5.27
CA LEU A 72 -15.40 21.95 -6.32
C LEU A 72 -15.53 21.27 -7.70
N ALA A 73 -16.17 20.11 -7.80
CA ALA A 73 -16.28 19.37 -9.07
C ALA A 73 -17.41 19.88 -10.01
N PHE A 74 -18.12 20.95 -9.61
CA PHE A 74 -19.26 21.51 -10.34
C PHE A 74 -18.98 22.87 -11.01
N ASP A 75 -17.77 23.43 -10.90
CA ASP A 75 -17.34 24.64 -11.62
C ASP A 75 -16.27 24.33 -12.69
#